data_AF-A0A6N9BZ33-F1
#
_entry.id   AF-A0A6N9BZ33-F1
#
_cell.length_a   1.000
_cell.length_b   1.000
_cell.length_c   1.000
_cell.angle_alpha   90.00
_cell.angle_beta   90.00
_cell.angle_gamma   90.00
#
_symmetry.space_group_name_H-M   'P 1'
#
loop_
_entity.id
_entity.type
_entity.pdbx_description
1 polymer ?
#
loop_
_entity_poly.entity_id
_entity_poly.type
_entity_poly.pdbx_seq_one_letter_code
_entity_poly.pdbx_strand_id
1 'polypeptide(L)'
;MADAAPPPRDEPSAGEREGAPLADKGPTPMGFLMTPDYTLVTLSSAIAVLRIANRMSDRPLYRWTCVTLDGEPVPSSDGIRIVPDGDIGGLGPVDILFVCGGYHVEKHCDRPLLDTLRGLARRGVTLGGLCTGTHLLAAAGLMNGYRCAIHWENLPALRERFPRVQASSRLFEIDRDRYTCSGGISSIDLMVRVVGAAHGPDLARDISEQIIVERIRTEQDAQRTPLHHLPGAANHDHLVDAVALMEANIEEPLTLGEMATYLSVSPRQLERLFQEYLHCTPSRYYLDVRLQQARLLLLQTGLPVAAIASRCGFSTPARFAKSYSSKYGRRPSDERRATA
;
A
#
# COMPACT_ATOMS: atom_id res chain seq x y z
N MET A 1 -50.29 59.43 13.06
CA MET A 1 -50.69 58.30 13.91
C MET A 1 -50.96 57.15 12.95
N ALA A 2 -49.99 56.27 12.70
CA ALA A 2 -49.70 55.07 13.52
C ALA A 2 -50.98 54.23 13.67
N ASP A 3 -51.09 52.99 13.18
CA ASP A 3 -50.14 51.90 13.36
C ASP A 3 -50.37 50.83 12.28
N ALA A 4 -49.29 50.32 11.68
CA ALA A 4 -49.33 49.27 10.66
C ALA A 4 -49.28 47.90 11.36
N ALA A 5 -50.16 46.99 10.96
CA ALA A 5 -50.25 45.64 11.50
C ALA A 5 -48.91 44.88 11.38
N PRO A 6 -48.51 44.10 12.40
CA PRO A 6 -47.25 43.36 12.37
C PRO A 6 -47.29 42.19 11.36
N PRO A 7 -46.15 41.83 10.75
CA PRO A 7 -46.07 40.69 9.85
C PRO A 7 -46.22 39.35 10.61
N PRO A 8 -46.64 38.27 9.92
CA PRO A 8 -46.80 36.95 10.53
C PRO A 8 -45.44 36.41 11.01
N ARG A 9 -45.47 35.72 12.14
CA ARG A 9 -44.30 35.04 12.72
C ARG A 9 -43.93 33.85 11.84
N ASP A 10 -42.67 33.79 11.41
CA ASP A 10 -42.10 32.62 10.76
C ASP A 10 -42.22 31.40 11.70
N GLU A 11 -42.89 30.34 11.21
CA GLU A 11 -42.82 29.02 11.81
C GLU A 11 -41.39 28.48 11.66
N PRO A 12 -40.82 27.82 12.68
CA PRO A 12 -39.53 27.17 12.52
C PRO A 12 -39.63 26.08 11.46
N SER A 13 -38.82 26.21 10.40
CA SER A 13 -38.69 25.22 9.35
C SER A 13 -38.36 23.85 9.94
N ALA A 14 -39.04 22.83 9.41
CA ALA A 14 -38.94 21.44 9.81
C ALA A 14 -37.48 20.94 9.93
N GLY A 15 -37.07 20.75 11.18
CA GLY A 15 -36.15 19.74 11.69
C GLY A 15 -35.02 19.29 10.76
N GLU A 16 -33.87 19.93 10.91
CA GLU A 16 -32.59 19.22 10.86
C GLU A 16 -32.71 18.01 11.79
N ARG A 17 -32.77 16.81 11.22
CA ARG A 17 -32.65 15.58 12.00
C ARG A 17 -31.20 15.50 12.46
N GLU A 18 -30.92 16.04 13.64
CA GLU A 18 -29.76 15.64 14.45
C GLU A 18 -29.69 14.11 14.40
N GLY A 19 -28.59 13.60 13.83
CA GLY A 19 -28.33 12.17 13.78
C GLY A 19 -28.42 11.62 15.20
N ALA A 20 -29.31 10.64 15.40
CA ALA A 20 -29.44 9.96 16.68
C ALA A 20 -28.04 9.58 17.19
N PRO A 21 -27.71 9.82 18.47
CA PRO A 21 -26.41 9.48 19.01
C PRO A 21 -26.15 7.99 18.74
N LEU A 22 -25.12 7.70 17.95
CA LEU A 22 -24.60 6.34 17.79
C LEU A 22 -24.44 5.79 19.21
N ALA A 23 -25.20 4.74 19.53
CA ALA A 23 -25.14 4.10 20.84
C ALA A 23 -23.69 3.96 21.27
N ASP A 24 -23.36 4.40 22.49
CA ASP A 24 -21.98 4.50 22.99
C ASP A 24 -21.37 3.11 23.14
N LYS A 25 -20.97 2.53 22.00
CA LYS A 25 -20.11 1.36 21.94
C LYS A 25 -18.81 1.80 22.58
N GLY A 26 -18.32 1.02 23.54
CA GLY A 26 -17.03 1.25 24.15
C GLY A 26 -15.90 1.33 23.10
N PRO A 27 -14.66 1.63 23.54
CA PRO A 27 -13.55 1.88 22.64
C PRO A 27 -13.35 0.70 21.68
N THR A 28 -13.22 0.97 20.38
CA THR A 28 -13.01 -0.07 19.36
C THR A 28 -11.65 -0.74 19.60
N PRO A 29 -11.60 -2.04 19.92
CA PRO A 29 -10.35 -2.75 20.15
C PRO A 29 -9.67 -3.12 18.83
N MET A 30 -8.41 -2.69 18.67
CA MET A 30 -7.57 -2.98 17.50
C MET A 30 -6.32 -3.77 17.90
N GLY A 31 -6.01 -4.83 17.16
CA GLY A 31 -4.76 -5.57 17.32
C GLY A 31 -3.72 -5.17 16.27
N PHE A 32 -2.45 -5.22 16.65
CA PHE A 32 -1.31 -5.13 15.74
C PHE A 32 -0.42 -6.36 15.92
N LEU A 33 -0.49 -7.30 14.98
CA LEU A 33 0.35 -8.49 14.97
C LEU A 33 1.68 -8.17 14.29
N MET A 34 2.73 -8.05 15.09
CA MET A 34 4.09 -7.78 14.62
C MET A 34 4.75 -9.07 14.16
N THR A 35 5.18 -9.12 12.91
CA THR A 35 6.06 -10.20 12.41
C THR A 35 7.52 -9.75 12.43
N PRO A 36 8.50 -10.67 12.42
CA PRO A 36 9.89 -10.26 12.26
C PRO A 36 10.10 -9.34 11.05
N ASP A 37 11.03 -8.40 11.19
CA ASP A 37 11.39 -7.38 10.20
C ASP A 37 10.24 -6.44 9.80
N TYR A 38 9.21 -6.30 10.64
CA TYR A 38 8.11 -5.36 10.39
C TYR A 38 8.59 -3.92 10.24
N THR A 39 7.91 -3.14 9.42
CA THR A 39 8.27 -1.72 9.21
C THR A 39 7.77 -0.86 10.37
N LEU A 40 8.69 -0.41 11.23
CA LEU A 40 8.36 0.35 12.45
C LEU A 40 7.57 1.62 12.17
N VAL A 41 8.00 2.43 11.20
CA VAL A 41 7.32 3.69 10.85
C VAL A 41 5.86 3.47 10.45
N THR A 42 5.55 2.32 9.82
CA THR A 42 4.18 2.01 9.38
C THR A 42 3.31 1.70 10.59
N LEU A 43 3.80 0.88 11.52
CA LEU A 43 3.13 0.54 12.78
C LEU A 43 2.91 1.79 13.65
N SER A 44 3.99 2.54 13.91
CA SER A 44 3.95 3.68 14.82
C SER A 44 3.03 4.78 14.30
N SER A 45 3.00 5.00 12.98
CA SER A 45 2.11 5.97 12.34
C SER A 45 0.63 5.57 12.46
N ALA A 46 0.31 4.28 12.32
CA ALA A 46 -1.06 3.79 12.50
C ALA A 46 -1.54 4.01 13.95
N ILE A 47 -0.69 3.67 14.93
CA ILE A 47 -0.99 3.87 16.35
C ILE A 47 -1.08 5.36 16.70
N ALA A 48 -0.24 6.20 16.09
CA ALA A 48 -0.27 7.65 16.32
C ALA A 48 -1.64 8.26 15.97
N VAL A 49 -2.25 7.83 14.86
CA VAL A 49 -3.61 8.25 14.46
C VAL A 49 -4.64 7.89 15.54
N LEU A 50 -4.60 6.66 16.06
CA LEU A 50 -5.52 6.21 17.12
C LEU A 50 -5.34 7.00 18.43
N ARG A 51 -4.09 7.21 18.84
CA ARG A 51 -3.75 8.01 20.03
C ARG A 51 -4.23 9.45 19.90
N ILE A 52 -4.07 10.05 18.73
CA ILE A 52 -4.50 11.43 18.47
C ILE A 52 -6.02 11.51 18.40
N ALA A 53 -6.69 10.54 17.77
CA ALA A 53 -8.15 10.47 17.76
C ALA A 53 -8.74 10.47 19.18
N ASN A 54 -8.17 9.64 20.07
CA ASN A 54 -8.56 9.62 21.49
C ASN A 54 -8.31 10.97 22.18
N ARG A 55 -7.19 11.63 21.87
CA ARG A 55 -6.85 12.95 22.45
C ARG A 55 -7.79 14.05 21.97
N MET A 56 -8.11 14.11 20.67
CA MET A 56 -8.96 15.15 20.09
C MET A 56 -10.43 14.97 20.46
N SER A 57 -10.84 13.75 20.83
CA SER A 57 -12.22 13.44 21.21
C SER A 57 -12.48 13.52 22.71
N ASP A 58 -11.46 13.81 23.52
CA ASP A 58 -11.48 13.80 24.99
C ASP A 58 -12.07 12.52 25.62
N ARG A 59 -12.06 11.41 24.87
CA ARG A 59 -12.57 10.09 25.30
C ARG A 59 -11.88 8.97 24.53
N PRO A 60 -11.78 7.76 25.10
CA PRO A 60 -11.18 6.62 24.41
C PRO A 60 -12.12 6.11 23.32
N LEU A 61 -11.87 6.49 22.06
CA LEU A 61 -12.54 5.92 20.89
C LEU A 61 -11.93 4.57 20.49
N TYR A 62 -10.64 4.40 20.74
CA TYR A 62 -9.86 3.22 20.36
C TYR A 62 -9.02 2.71 21.52
N ARG A 63 -8.85 1.39 21.57
CA ARG A 63 -7.83 0.70 22.36
C ARG A 63 -7.02 -0.17 21.42
N TRP A 64 -5.72 -0.30 21.67
CA TRP A 64 -4.88 -1.14 20.83
C TRP A 64 -3.98 -2.06 21.66
N THR A 65 -3.60 -3.17 21.04
CA THR A 65 -2.70 -4.17 21.61
C THR A 65 -1.71 -4.61 20.54
N CYS A 66 -0.41 -4.50 20.83
CA CYS A 66 0.68 -4.97 19.99
C CYS A 66 1.07 -6.37 20.43
N VAL A 67 0.93 -7.36 19.56
CA VAL A 67 1.21 -8.76 19.88
C VAL A 67 2.20 -9.36 18.89
N THR A 68 2.89 -10.40 19.30
CA THR A 68 3.62 -11.30 18.40
C THR A 68 2.97 -12.68 18.42
N LEU A 69 3.47 -13.61 17.60
CA LEU A 69 2.89 -14.95 17.54
C LEU A 69 3.07 -15.71 18.87
N ASP A 70 4.18 -15.51 19.54
CA ASP A 70 4.63 -16.22 20.75
C ASP A 70 4.80 -15.30 21.98
N GLY A 71 4.56 -14.00 21.83
CA GLY A 71 4.73 -13.02 22.89
C GLY A 71 6.18 -12.54 23.07
N GLU A 72 7.12 -13.01 22.24
CA GLU A 72 8.51 -12.58 22.31
C GLU A 72 8.76 -11.33 21.46
N PRO A 73 9.67 -10.41 21.87
CA PRO A 73 10.03 -9.24 21.06
C PRO A 73 10.71 -9.60 19.75
N VAL A 74 10.13 -9.14 18.64
CA VAL A 74 10.71 -9.26 17.28
C VAL A 74 11.34 -7.92 16.85
N PRO A 75 12.51 -7.95 16.16
CA PRO A 75 13.10 -6.73 15.61
C PRO A 75 12.26 -6.21 14.45
N SER A 76 12.12 -4.88 14.38
CA SER A 76 11.67 -4.18 13.18
C SER A 76 12.76 -4.16 12.10
N SER A 77 12.40 -3.76 10.88
CA SER A 77 13.33 -3.59 9.75
C SER A 77 14.53 -2.68 10.05
N ASP A 78 14.38 -1.78 11.03
CA ASP A 78 15.39 -0.79 11.40
C ASP A 78 16.17 -1.22 12.67
N GLY A 79 15.99 -2.48 13.10
CA GLY A 79 16.69 -3.10 14.23
C GLY A 79 16.11 -2.78 15.61
N ILE A 80 15.12 -1.90 15.70
CA ILE A 80 14.46 -1.53 16.97
C ILE A 80 13.50 -2.65 17.40
N ARG A 81 13.51 -3.01 18.67
CA ARG A 81 12.60 -3.99 19.28
C ARG A 81 11.56 -3.28 20.14
N ILE A 82 10.29 -3.59 19.90
CA ILE A 82 9.19 -3.21 20.79
C ILE A 82 8.86 -4.43 21.65
N VAL A 83 8.64 -4.22 22.95
CA VAL A 83 8.12 -5.26 23.84
C VAL A 83 6.64 -5.45 23.51
N PRO A 84 6.19 -6.63 23.07
CA PRO A 84 4.77 -6.88 22.81
C PRO A 84 3.99 -6.91 24.12
N ASP A 85 2.71 -6.58 24.05
CA ASP A 85 1.76 -6.69 25.15
C ASP A 85 1.44 -8.16 25.48
N GLY A 86 1.77 -9.10 24.57
CA GLY A 86 1.61 -10.54 24.74
C GLY A 86 1.63 -11.31 23.43
N ASP A 87 1.25 -12.59 23.51
CA ASP A 87 1.09 -13.46 22.35
C ASP A 87 -0.31 -13.34 21.71
N ILE A 88 -0.43 -13.78 20.45
CA ILE A 88 -1.68 -13.71 19.69
C ILE A 88 -2.80 -14.60 20.25
N GLY A 89 -2.47 -15.66 20.99
CA GLY A 89 -3.43 -16.55 21.65
C GLY A 89 -4.08 -15.89 22.86
N GLY A 90 -3.34 -15.02 23.55
CA GLY A 90 -3.83 -14.14 24.61
C GLY A 90 -4.57 -12.89 24.12
N LEU A 91 -4.65 -12.67 22.80
CA LEU A 91 -5.37 -11.52 22.24
C LEU A 91 -6.86 -11.63 22.58
N GLY A 92 -7.33 -10.68 23.39
CA GLY A 92 -8.74 -10.57 23.76
C GLY A 92 -9.66 -10.24 22.57
N PRO A 93 -10.92 -9.83 22.83
CA PRO A 93 -11.81 -9.37 21.77
C PRO A 93 -11.19 -8.21 20.98
N VAL A 94 -11.10 -8.37 19.67
CA VAL A 94 -10.64 -7.34 18.72
C VAL A 94 -11.63 -7.23 17.58
N ASP A 95 -11.91 -6.01 17.14
CA ASP A 95 -12.78 -5.73 16.00
C ASP A 95 -11.96 -5.71 14.71
N ILE A 96 -10.72 -5.22 14.79
CA ILE A 96 -9.78 -5.09 13.66
C ILE A 96 -8.41 -5.63 14.09
N LEU A 97 -7.79 -6.49 13.27
CA LEU A 97 -6.40 -6.91 13.44
C LEU A 97 -5.58 -6.50 12.21
N PHE A 98 -4.52 -5.72 12.43
CA PHE A 98 -3.51 -5.42 11.43
C PHE A 98 -2.31 -6.34 11.55
N VAL A 99 -1.97 -7.03 10.46
CA VAL A 99 -0.70 -7.76 10.31
C VAL A 99 0.37 -6.78 9.85
N CYS A 100 1.41 -6.62 10.66
CA CYS A 100 2.50 -5.69 10.42
C CYS A 100 3.67 -6.44 9.79
N GLY A 101 3.81 -6.32 8.47
CA GLY A 101 4.95 -6.89 7.75
C GLY A 101 6.06 -5.88 7.51
N GLY A 102 7.16 -6.35 6.94
CA GLY A 102 8.23 -5.51 6.39
C GLY A 102 9.13 -6.33 5.47
N TYR A 103 10.42 -6.41 5.75
CA TYR A 103 11.34 -7.18 4.91
C TYR A 103 11.14 -8.69 5.11
N HIS A 104 11.56 -9.48 4.12
CA HIS A 104 11.61 -10.94 4.18
C HIS A 104 10.30 -11.65 4.56
N VAL A 105 9.15 -11.01 4.34
CA VAL A 105 7.83 -11.50 4.75
C VAL A 105 7.52 -12.91 4.22
N GLU A 106 8.09 -13.27 3.07
CA GLU A 106 7.97 -14.59 2.46
C GLU A 106 8.54 -15.71 3.32
N LYS A 107 9.53 -15.41 4.18
CA LYS A 107 10.14 -16.35 5.13
C LYS A 107 9.29 -16.55 6.39
N HIS A 108 8.24 -15.74 6.58
CA HIS A 108 7.40 -15.75 7.78
C HIS A 108 5.99 -16.32 7.52
N CYS A 109 5.81 -17.07 6.42
CA CYS A 109 4.53 -17.70 6.05
C CYS A 109 4.29 -19.03 6.81
N ASP A 110 4.52 -19.07 8.11
CA ASP A 110 4.47 -20.32 8.88
C ASP A 110 3.03 -20.79 9.13
N ARG A 111 2.84 -22.10 9.18
CA ARG A 111 1.51 -22.72 9.34
C ARG A 111 0.72 -22.19 10.56
N PRO A 112 1.32 -22.04 11.76
CA PRO A 112 0.59 -21.51 12.92
C PRO A 112 0.07 -20.10 12.69
N LEU A 113 0.88 -19.21 12.10
CA LEU A 113 0.47 -17.84 11.79
C LEU A 113 -0.71 -17.82 10.83
N LEU A 114 -0.61 -18.56 9.71
CA LEU A 114 -1.67 -18.57 8.69
C LEU A 114 -2.99 -19.15 9.22
N ASP A 115 -2.93 -20.17 10.07
CA ASP A 115 -4.11 -20.78 10.67
C ASP A 115 -4.76 -19.87 11.72
N THR A 116 -3.96 -19.13 12.51
CA THR A 116 -4.44 -18.09 13.41
C THR A 116 -5.19 -17.00 12.66
N LEU A 117 -4.62 -16.47 11.56
CA LEU A 117 -5.27 -15.46 10.72
C LEU A 117 -6.61 -15.96 10.15
N ARG A 118 -6.65 -17.21 9.68
CA ARG A 118 -7.90 -17.85 9.23
C ARG A 118 -8.91 -18.03 10.35
N GLY A 119 -8.44 -18.30 11.58
CA GLY A 119 -9.28 -18.39 12.77
C GLY A 119 -9.96 -17.07 13.10
N LEU A 120 -9.21 -15.98 13.05
CA LEU A 120 -9.73 -14.63 13.29
C LEU A 120 -10.72 -14.18 12.20
N ALA A 121 -10.42 -14.45 10.93
CA ALA A 121 -11.35 -14.17 9.83
C ALA A 121 -12.70 -14.92 10.02
N ARG A 122 -12.66 -16.19 10.42
CA ARG A 122 -13.87 -16.99 10.69
C ARG A 122 -14.71 -16.45 11.85
N ARG A 123 -14.08 -15.74 12.79
CA ARG A 123 -14.75 -15.05 13.91
C ARG A 123 -15.33 -13.69 13.52
N GLY A 124 -15.17 -13.26 12.26
CA GLY A 124 -15.66 -11.97 11.77
C GLY A 124 -14.76 -10.78 12.12
N VAL A 125 -13.51 -11.03 12.54
CA VAL A 125 -12.54 -9.95 12.78
C VAL A 125 -12.15 -9.33 11.43
N THR A 126 -12.23 -8.00 11.33
CA THR A 126 -11.73 -7.28 10.15
C THR A 126 -10.20 -7.41 10.11
N LEU A 127 -9.65 -7.81 8.96
CA LEU A 127 -8.22 -8.06 8.84
C LEU A 127 -7.56 -7.01 7.96
N GLY A 128 -6.42 -6.51 8.40
CA GLY A 128 -5.65 -5.56 7.65
C GLY A 128 -4.18 -5.92 7.48
N GLY A 129 -3.59 -5.39 6.42
CA GLY A 129 -2.17 -5.57 6.10
C GLY A 129 -1.46 -4.23 6.07
N LEU A 130 -0.47 -4.06 6.95
CA LEU A 130 0.41 -2.90 6.92
C LEU A 130 1.71 -3.26 6.24
N CYS A 131 2.14 -2.44 5.28
CA CYS A 131 3.31 -2.70 4.45
C CYS A 131 3.16 -4.05 3.72
N THR A 132 4.10 -4.97 3.93
CA THR A 132 4.04 -6.31 3.31
C THR A 132 3.15 -7.29 4.07
N GLY A 133 2.48 -6.88 5.16
CA GLY A 133 1.55 -7.74 5.90
C GLY A 133 0.41 -8.31 5.04
N THR A 134 0.04 -7.60 3.97
CA THR A 134 -0.88 -8.10 2.93
C THR A 134 -0.41 -9.42 2.31
N HIS A 135 0.90 -9.66 2.20
CA HIS A 135 1.47 -10.92 1.72
C HIS A 135 1.06 -12.11 2.60
N LEU A 136 1.07 -11.94 3.92
CA LEU A 136 0.71 -12.99 4.87
C LEU A 136 -0.79 -13.30 4.81
N LEU A 137 -1.62 -12.27 4.65
CA LEU A 137 -3.06 -12.43 4.40
C LEU A 137 -3.32 -13.17 3.08
N ALA A 138 -2.57 -12.84 2.02
CA ALA A 138 -2.66 -13.53 0.74
C ALA A 138 -2.21 -15.00 0.84
N ALA A 139 -1.11 -15.27 1.55
CA ALA A 139 -0.62 -16.63 1.83
C ALA A 139 -1.63 -17.45 2.66
N ALA A 140 -2.36 -16.81 3.57
CA ALA A 140 -3.46 -17.43 4.30
C ALA A 140 -4.69 -17.71 3.40
N GLY A 141 -4.74 -17.16 2.19
CA GLY A 141 -5.88 -17.26 1.26
C GLY A 141 -6.99 -16.25 1.55
N LEU A 142 -6.74 -15.27 2.41
CA LEU A 142 -7.74 -14.32 2.94
C LEU A 142 -7.93 -13.09 2.04
N MET A 143 -7.12 -12.97 0.98
CA MET A 143 -7.19 -11.89 -0.02
C MET A 143 -7.72 -12.35 -1.39
N ASN A 144 -8.13 -13.62 -1.52
CA ASN A 144 -8.68 -14.12 -2.78
C ASN A 144 -9.99 -13.41 -3.12
N GLY A 145 -10.06 -12.73 -4.27
CA GLY A 145 -11.22 -11.95 -4.68
C GLY A 145 -11.37 -10.62 -3.94
N TYR A 146 -10.33 -10.15 -3.25
CA TYR A 146 -10.27 -8.84 -2.63
C TYR A 146 -9.30 -7.92 -3.37
N ARG A 147 -9.63 -6.63 -3.37
CA ARG A 147 -8.70 -5.57 -3.71
C ARG A 147 -7.79 -5.29 -2.52
N CYS A 148 -6.50 -5.07 -2.79
CA CYS A 148 -5.54 -4.77 -1.73
C CYS A 148 -4.36 -3.94 -2.18
N ALA A 149 -3.82 -3.16 -1.26
CA ALA A 149 -2.54 -2.48 -1.41
C ALA A 149 -1.40 -3.32 -0.80
N ILE A 150 -0.25 -3.25 -1.45
CA ILE A 150 1.04 -3.72 -0.94
C ILE A 150 2.11 -2.76 -1.46
N HIS A 151 3.27 -2.69 -0.80
CA HIS A 151 4.41 -1.91 -1.29
C HIS A 151 4.73 -2.23 -2.76
N TRP A 152 4.99 -1.20 -3.56
CA TRP A 152 5.20 -1.30 -5.01
C TRP A 152 6.31 -2.28 -5.38
N GLU A 153 7.36 -2.41 -4.56
CA GLU A 153 8.44 -3.38 -4.78
C GLU A 153 7.97 -4.84 -4.67
N ASN A 154 6.89 -5.09 -3.92
CA ASN A 154 6.35 -6.43 -3.67
C ASN A 154 5.14 -6.76 -4.55
N LEU A 155 4.56 -5.76 -5.21
CA LEU A 155 3.41 -5.91 -6.08
C LEU A 155 3.61 -6.97 -7.19
N PRO A 156 4.75 -7.01 -7.91
CA PRO A 156 4.98 -8.02 -8.96
C PRO A 156 5.00 -9.44 -8.39
N ALA A 157 5.74 -9.64 -7.30
CA ALA A 157 5.87 -10.95 -6.66
C ALA A 157 4.54 -11.42 -6.05
N LEU A 158 3.74 -10.51 -5.49
CA LEU A 158 2.43 -10.82 -4.95
C LEU A 158 1.47 -11.27 -6.07
N ARG A 159 1.43 -10.57 -7.20
CA ARG A 159 0.59 -10.93 -8.36
C ARG A 159 0.97 -12.28 -8.96
N GLU A 160 2.27 -12.56 -9.06
CA GLU A 160 2.75 -13.85 -9.57
C GLU A 160 2.37 -15.00 -8.63
N ARG A 161 2.55 -14.83 -7.31
CA ARG A 161 2.30 -15.90 -6.33
C ARG A 161 0.82 -16.11 -6.02
N PHE A 162 0.01 -15.06 -6.10
CA PHE A 162 -1.40 -15.10 -5.73
C PHE A 162 -2.30 -14.50 -6.83
N PRO A 163 -2.52 -15.20 -7.96
CA PRO A 163 -3.24 -14.67 -9.12
C PRO A 163 -4.70 -14.27 -8.85
N ARG A 164 -5.31 -14.78 -7.78
CA ARG A 164 -6.69 -14.44 -7.36
C ARG A 164 -6.77 -13.16 -6.53
N VAL A 165 -5.64 -12.54 -6.18
CA VAL A 165 -5.58 -11.32 -5.38
C VAL A 165 -5.52 -10.12 -6.32
N GLN A 166 -6.43 -9.16 -6.14
CA GLN A 166 -6.47 -7.94 -6.95
C GLN A 166 -5.57 -6.85 -6.33
N ALA A 167 -4.26 -7.05 -6.45
CA ALA A 167 -3.28 -6.12 -5.87
C ALA A 167 -3.17 -4.83 -6.70
N SER A 168 -3.27 -3.68 -6.05
CA SER A 168 -3.21 -2.35 -6.66
C SER A 168 -1.93 -1.58 -6.28
N SER A 169 -1.63 -0.52 -7.04
CA SER A 169 -0.53 0.42 -6.80
C SER A 169 -0.97 1.67 -6.01
N ARG A 170 -2.14 1.61 -5.36
CA ARG A 170 -2.65 2.68 -4.49
C ARG A 170 -1.93 2.69 -3.14
N LEU A 171 -1.98 3.82 -2.44
CA LEU A 171 -1.44 3.94 -1.07
C LEU A 171 -2.13 2.99 -0.10
N PHE A 172 -3.45 2.90 -0.18
CA PHE A 172 -4.24 1.99 0.63
C PHE A 172 -5.50 1.53 -0.11
N GLU A 173 -6.08 0.42 0.35
CA GLU A 173 -7.34 -0.14 -0.14
C GLU A 173 -8.17 -0.60 1.06
N ILE A 174 -9.44 -0.20 1.06
CA ILE A 174 -10.47 -0.68 1.98
C ILE A 174 -11.50 -1.43 1.13
N ASP A 175 -11.50 -2.76 1.21
CA ASP A 175 -12.46 -3.62 0.51
C ASP A 175 -13.20 -4.50 1.53
N ARG A 176 -14.45 -4.15 1.83
CA ARG A 176 -15.31 -4.84 2.81
C ARG A 176 -14.63 -4.94 4.19
N ASP A 177 -14.22 -6.15 4.56
CA ASP A 177 -13.57 -6.51 5.82
C ASP A 177 -12.03 -6.66 5.67
N ARG A 178 -11.44 -6.03 4.64
CA ARG A 178 -9.98 -6.02 4.37
C ARG A 178 -9.40 -4.62 4.24
N TYR A 179 -8.50 -4.24 5.14
CA TYR A 179 -7.90 -2.90 5.21
C TYR A 179 -6.39 -2.96 4.99
N THR A 180 -5.90 -2.52 3.84
CA THR A 180 -4.47 -2.70 3.48
C THR A 180 -3.82 -1.41 3.07
N CYS A 181 -2.54 -1.21 3.41
CA CYS A 181 -1.74 -0.09 2.91
C CYS A 181 -0.35 -0.52 2.48
N SER A 182 0.27 0.29 1.61
CA SER A 182 1.55 -0.01 0.99
C SER A 182 2.75 0.08 1.92
N GLY A 183 2.58 0.61 3.14
CA GLY A 183 3.66 0.86 4.09
C GLY A 183 4.16 2.30 4.10
N GLY A 184 5.22 2.55 4.87
CA GLY A 184 5.67 3.92 5.16
C GLY A 184 4.58 4.72 5.85
N ILE A 185 4.38 5.97 5.42
CA ILE A 185 3.36 6.85 5.98
C ILE A 185 1.94 6.59 5.42
N SER A 186 1.75 5.63 4.52
CA SER A 186 0.41 5.32 3.97
C SER A 186 -0.56 4.73 5.02
N SER A 187 -0.03 4.24 6.14
CA SER A 187 -0.86 3.84 7.28
C SER A 187 -1.54 5.03 7.94
N ILE A 188 -0.99 6.25 7.85
CA ILE A 188 -1.69 7.46 8.29
C ILE A 188 -2.95 7.65 7.45
N ASP A 189 -2.80 7.62 6.12
CA ASP A 189 -3.93 7.84 5.21
C ASP A 189 -5.03 6.80 5.44
N LEU A 190 -4.66 5.52 5.54
CA LEU A 190 -5.59 4.43 5.84
C LEU A 190 -6.32 4.66 7.17
N MET A 191 -5.58 4.95 8.25
CA MET A 191 -6.18 5.07 9.57
C MET A 191 -7.01 6.35 9.71
N VAL A 192 -6.60 7.47 9.10
CA VAL A 192 -7.41 8.70 9.04
C VAL A 192 -8.71 8.45 8.29
N ARG A 193 -8.67 7.67 7.18
CA ARG A 193 -9.87 7.27 6.44
C ARG A 193 -10.81 6.40 7.28
N VAL A 194 -10.27 5.47 8.08
CA VAL A 194 -11.03 4.61 8.99
C VAL A 194 -11.68 5.43 10.11
N VAL A 195 -10.91 6.31 10.77
CA VAL A 195 -11.41 7.18 11.84
C VAL A 195 -12.46 8.15 11.30
N GLY A 196 -12.20 8.78 10.16
CA GLY A 196 -13.14 9.71 9.53
C GLY A 196 -14.45 9.05 9.09
N ALA A 197 -14.40 7.78 8.66
CA ALA A 197 -15.62 7.03 8.36
C ALA A 197 -16.49 6.79 9.59
N ALA A 198 -15.87 6.56 10.75
CA ALA A 198 -16.54 6.21 11.99
C ALA A 198 -17.01 7.43 12.80
N HIS A 199 -16.26 8.52 12.74
CA HIS A 199 -16.42 9.68 13.63
C HIS A 199 -16.57 11.03 12.91
N GLY A 200 -16.63 11.01 11.58
CA GLY A 200 -16.86 12.20 10.77
C GLY A 200 -15.58 12.90 10.29
N PRO A 201 -15.72 13.80 9.30
CA PRO A 201 -14.60 14.45 8.63
C PRO A 201 -13.83 15.43 9.51
N ASP A 202 -14.48 16.01 10.54
CA ASP A 202 -13.84 16.99 11.42
C ASP A 202 -12.72 16.36 12.26
N LEU A 203 -12.98 15.19 12.88
CA LEU A 203 -11.96 14.47 13.62
C LEU A 203 -10.79 14.06 12.71
N ALA A 204 -11.08 13.66 11.46
CA ALA A 204 -10.03 13.31 10.49
C ALA A 204 -9.14 14.51 10.12
N ARG A 205 -9.73 15.70 9.99
CA ARG A 205 -9.00 16.95 9.78
C ARG A 205 -8.14 17.30 11.00
N ASP A 206 -8.70 17.27 12.20
CA ASP A 206 -7.97 17.60 13.43
C ASP A 206 -6.78 16.65 13.67
N ILE A 207 -6.94 15.36 13.36
CA ILE A 207 -5.83 14.38 13.41
C ILE A 207 -4.72 14.76 12.42
N SER A 208 -5.10 15.13 11.19
CA SER A 208 -4.15 15.45 10.13
C SER A 208 -3.33 16.69 10.46
N GLU A 209 -3.96 17.70 11.06
CA GLU A 209 -3.28 18.89 11.59
C GLU A 209 -2.30 18.54 12.72
N GLN A 210 -2.69 17.66 13.65
CA GLN A 210 -1.82 17.22 14.76
C GLN A 210 -0.62 16.39 14.30
N ILE A 211 -0.73 15.64 13.20
CA ILE A 211 0.38 14.87 12.62
C ILE A 211 1.23 15.73 11.67
N ILE A 212 0.81 16.97 11.37
CA ILE A 212 1.50 17.91 10.48
C ILE A 212 1.63 17.31 9.07
N VAL A 213 0.52 16.76 8.56
CA VAL A 213 0.44 16.29 7.17
C VAL A 213 -0.14 17.41 6.32
N GLU A 214 0.58 17.81 5.26
CA GLU A 214 0.17 18.91 4.37
C GLU A 214 -1.20 18.67 3.72
N ARG A 215 -1.51 17.42 3.35
CA ARG A 215 -2.80 17.03 2.79
C ARG A 215 -3.19 15.61 3.16
N ILE A 216 -4.49 15.37 3.34
CA ILE A 216 -5.05 14.02 3.47
C ILE A 216 -5.03 13.37 2.08
N ARG A 217 -4.22 12.33 1.91
CA ARG A 217 -4.21 11.54 0.68
C ARG A 217 -5.35 10.53 0.71
N THR A 218 -5.85 10.20 -0.46
CA THR A 218 -7.02 9.34 -0.69
C THR A 218 -6.62 8.00 -1.30
N GLU A 219 -7.58 7.09 -1.45
CA GLU A 219 -7.41 5.81 -2.15
C GLU A 219 -7.06 6.00 -3.65
N GLN A 220 -7.19 7.21 -4.18
CA GLN A 220 -6.82 7.54 -5.56
C GLN A 220 -5.35 7.91 -5.71
N ASP A 221 -4.67 8.27 -4.61
CA ASP A 221 -3.26 8.63 -4.66
C ASP A 221 -2.37 7.42 -4.96
N ALA A 222 -1.37 7.64 -5.82
CA ALA A 222 -0.38 6.63 -6.21
C ALA A 222 0.76 6.54 -5.19
N GLN A 223 1.34 5.35 -5.04
CA GLN A 223 2.49 5.14 -4.13
C GLN A 223 3.75 5.88 -4.59
N ARG A 224 4.03 5.84 -5.89
CA ARG A 224 5.20 6.50 -6.47
C ARG A 224 4.74 7.81 -7.07
N THR A 225 5.54 8.85 -6.87
CA THR A 225 5.40 10.14 -7.53
C THR A 225 5.32 9.90 -9.03
N PRO A 226 4.16 10.15 -9.65
CA PRO A 226 4.03 10.04 -11.09
C PRO A 226 5.05 10.96 -11.78
N LEU A 227 5.48 10.60 -12.99
CA LEU A 227 6.42 11.44 -13.73
C LEU A 227 5.91 12.87 -13.95
N HIS A 228 4.60 13.09 -14.01
CA HIS A 228 4.01 14.44 -14.11
C HIS A 228 4.27 15.33 -12.90
N HIS A 229 4.79 14.81 -11.78
CA HIS A 229 5.22 15.62 -10.64
C HIS A 229 6.73 15.90 -10.64
N LEU A 230 7.52 15.35 -11.58
CA LEU A 230 8.89 15.80 -11.74
C LEU A 230 8.92 17.20 -12.37
N PRO A 231 9.73 18.13 -11.83
CA PRO A 231 9.91 19.45 -12.42
C PRO A 231 10.26 19.33 -13.92
N GLY A 232 9.43 19.94 -14.78
CA GLY A 232 9.59 19.93 -16.24
C GLY A 232 8.82 18.81 -16.99
N ALA A 233 8.55 17.66 -16.36
CA ALA A 233 7.80 16.57 -16.99
C ALA A 233 6.26 16.74 -16.88
N ALA A 234 5.80 17.57 -15.94
CA ALA A 234 4.39 17.90 -15.71
C ALA A 234 3.65 18.48 -16.93
N ASN A 235 4.38 19.08 -17.87
CA ASN A 235 3.82 19.72 -19.06
C ASN A 235 3.83 18.81 -20.30
N HIS A 236 4.18 17.53 -20.13
CA HIS A 236 4.37 16.59 -21.23
C HIS A 236 3.66 15.27 -20.97
N ASP A 237 2.33 15.28 -21.07
CA ASP A 237 1.45 14.12 -20.94
C ASP A 237 1.95 12.91 -21.74
N HIS A 238 2.44 13.12 -22.96
CA HIS A 238 2.98 12.04 -23.80
C HIS A 238 4.20 11.32 -23.20
N LEU A 239 5.07 11.99 -22.43
CA LEU A 239 6.19 11.33 -21.78
C LEU A 239 5.70 10.45 -20.63
N VAL A 240 4.77 10.98 -19.85
CA VAL A 240 4.16 10.30 -18.70
C VAL A 240 3.40 9.07 -19.17
N ASP A 241 2.59 9.21 -20.21
CA ASP A 241 1.84 8.13 -20.82
C ASP A 241 2.75 7.09 -21.47
N ALA A 242 3.84 7.50 -22.12
CA ALA A 242 4.83 6.56 -22.67
C ALA A 242 5.45 5.69 -21.58
N VAL A 243 5.82 6.27 -20.44
CA VAL A 243 6.36 5.47 -19.33
C VAL A 243 5.28 4.60 -18.70
N ALA A 244 4.05 5.09 -18.54
CA ALA A 244 2.94 4.27 -18.06
C ALA A 244 2.70 3.05 -18.97
N LEU A 245 2.77 3.24 -20.29
CA LEU A 245 2.70 2.15 -21.27
C LEU A 245 3.88 1.17 -21.11
N MET A 246 5.10 1.66 -20.91
CA MET A 246 6.26 0.80 -20.67
C MET A 246 6.10 -0.05 -19.39
N GLU A 247 5.64 0.55 -18.31
CA GLU A 247 5.42 -0.14 -17.03
C GLU A 247 4.26 -1.16 -17.09
N ALA A 248 3.25 -0.90 -17.90
CA ALA A 248 2.13 -1.81 -18.12
C ALA A 248 2.49 -3.00 -19.03
N ASN A 249 3.46 -2.86 -19.92
CA ASN A 249 3.81 -3.85 -20.95
C ASN A 249 5.22 -4.42 -20.75
N ILE A 250 5.49 -5.09 -19.63
CA ILE A 250 6.84 -5.60 -19.32
C ILE A 250 7.13 -6.96 -19.96
N GLU A 251 6.14 -7.85 -19.97
CA GLU A 251 6.26 -9.20 -20.53
C GLU A 251 6.26 -9.18 -22.07
N GLU A 252 5.44 -8.31 -22.67
CA GLU A 252 5.36 -8.09 -24.11
C GLU A 252 5.69 -6.62 -24.43
N PRO A 253 6.99 -6.26 -24.53
CA PRO A 253 7.40 -4.87 -24.63
C PRO A 253 7.02 -4.23 -25.97
N LEU A 254 6.39 -3.06 -25.90
CA LEU A 254 6.04 -2.27 -27.07
C LEU A 254 7.28 -1.68 -27.74
N THR A 255 7.29 -1.65 -29.06
CA THR A 255 8.28 -0.92 -29.85
C THR A 255 8.03 0.58 -29.74
N LEU A 256 9.07 1.38 -30.04
CA LEU A 256 8.94 2.84 -30.08
C LEU A 256 7.88 3.30 -31.08
N GLY A 257 7.74 2.62 -32.22
CA GLY A 257 6.73 2.93 -33.23
C GLY A 257 5.31 2.65 -32.76
N GLU A 258 5.09 1.54 -32.05
CA GLU A 258 3.79 1.21 -31.46
C GLU A 258 3.41 2.24 -30.40
N MET A 259 4.31 2.58 -29.47
CA MET A 259 4.05 3.61 -28.46
C MET A 259 3.76 4.97 -29.09
N ALA A 260 4.54 5.38 -30.10
CA ALA A 260 4.31 6.61 -30.83
C ALA A 260 2.91 6.65 -31.47
N THR A 261 2.47 5.52 -32.04
CA THR A 261 1.14 5.36 -32.64
C THR A 261 0.04 5.46 -31.58
N TYR A 262 0.16 4.73 -30.46
CA TYR A 262 -0.81 4.77 -29.36
C TYR A 262 -0.98 6.17 -28.77
N LEU A 263 0.11 6.93 -28.69
CA LEU A 263 0.13 8.27 -28.11
C LEU A 263 -0.13 9.38 -29.14
N SER A 264 -0.38 9.03 -30.40
CA SER A 264 -0.60 9.99 -31.50
C SER A 264 0.55 11.01 -31.66
N VAL A 265 1.80 10.56 -31.52
CA VAL A 265 3.01 11.39 -31.68
C VAL A 265 4.01 10.72 -32.63
N SER A 266 5.01 11.46 -33.10
CA SER A 266 6.10 10.86 -33.90
C SER A 266 7.13 10.15 -33.01
N PRO A 267 7.80 9.07 -33.48
CA PRO A 267 8.90 8.44 -32.75
C PRO A 267 10.01 9.41 -32.34
N ARG A 268 10.33 10.37 -33.23
CA ARG A 268 11.33 11.41 -32.99
C ARG A 268 10.94 12.35 -31.86
N GLN A 269 9.65 12.64 -31.72
CA GLN A 269 9.14 13.45 -30.61
C GLN A 269 9.32 12.71 -29.28
N LEU A 270 9.00 11.41 -29.22
CA LEU A 270 9.25 10.60 -28.02
C LEU A 270 10.74 10.55 -27.67
N GLU A 271 11.62 10.31 -28.64
CA GLU A 271 13.08 10.31 -28.41
C GLU A 271 13.56 11.64 -27.82
N ARG A 272 13.09 12.76 -28.37
CA ARG A 272 13.42 14.09 -27.84
C ARG A 272 12.98 14.25 -26.39
N LEU A 273 11.74 13.87 -26.07
CA LEU A 273 11.20 13.96 -24.70
C LEU A 273 12.03 13.12 -23.72
N PHE A 274 12.38 11.88 -24.07
CA PHE A 274 13.22 11.03 -23.22
C PHE A 274 14.62 11.61 -23.03
N GLN A 275 15.23 12.17 -24.08
CA GLN A 275 16.56 12.77 -23.97
C GLN A 275 16.55 14.06 -23.12
N GLU A 276 15.53 14.89 -23.29
CA GLU A 276 15.39 16.18 -22.62
C GLU A 276 15.10 16.02 -21.12
N TYR A 277 14.19 15.11 -20.75
CA TYR A 277 13.69 14.99 -19.37
C TYR A 277 14.24 13.81 -18.59
N LEU A 278 14.63 12.72 -19.26
CA LEU A 278 15.13 11.49 -18.63
C LEU A 278 16.60 11.22 -18.97
N HIS A 279 17.23 12.09 -19.76
CA HIS A 279 18.64 12.04 -20.15
C HIS A 279 19.09 10.67 -20.71
N CYS A 280 18.19 9.96 -21.37
CA CYS A 280 18.47 8.66 -21.97
C CYS A 280 17.55 8.40 -23.16
N THR A 281 17.80 7.32 -23.91
CA THR A 281 16.92 6.91 -25.01
C THR A 281 15.72 6.11 -24.49
N PRO A 282 14.57 6.13 -25.19
CA PRO A 282 13.40 5.33 -24.81
C PRO A 282 13.72 3.84 -24.63
N SER A 283 14.51 3.27 -25.54
CA SER A 283 14.94 1.87 -25.48
C SER A 283 15.81 1.56 -24.26
N ARG A 284 16.67 2.49 -23.85
CA ARG A 284 17.51 2.31 -22.66
C ARG A 284 16.67 2.36 -21.39
N TYR A 285 15.78 3.36 -21.30
CA TYR A 285 14.86 3.49 -20.17
C TYR A 285 13.99 2.25 -20.01
N TYR A 286 13.39 1.76 -21.10
CA TYR A 286 12.52 0.59 -21.05
C TYR A 286 13.27 -0.68 -20.64
N LEU A 287 14.49 -0.87 -21.14
CA LEU A 287 15.37 -1.95 -20.67
C LEU A 287 15.62 -1.82 -19.16
N ASP A 288 15.82 -0.60 -18.66
CA ASP A 288 16.11 -0.35 -17.26
C ASP A 288 14.93 -0.68 -16.35
N VAL A 289 13.69 -0.32 -16.74
CA VAL A 289 12.44 -0.70 -16.04
C VAL A 289 12.28 -2.22 -16.02
N ARG A 290 12.47 -2.89 -17.15
CA ARG A 290 12.36 -4.35 -17.25
C ARG A 290 13.38 -5.09 -16.39
N LEU A 291 14.61 -4.58 -16.30
CA LEU A 291 15.66 -5.14 -15.44
C LEU A 291 15.37 -4.91 -13.95
N GLN A 292 14.77 -3.78 -13.58
CA GLN A 292 14.31 -3.54 -12.20
C GLN A 292 13.23 -4.55 -11.81
N GLN A 293 12.24 -4.76 -12.67
CA GLN A 293 11.20 -5.78 -12.45
C GLN A 293 11.80 -7.18 -12.27
N ALA A 294 12.75 -7.55 -13.13
CA ALA A 294 13.43 -8.83 -13.06
C ALA A 294 14.15 -9.01 -11.71
N ARG A 295 14.79 -7.95 -11.21
CA ARG A 295 15.48 -7.97 -9.91
C ARG A 295 14.50 -8.19 -8.75
N LEU A 296 13.35 -7.52 -8.76
CA LEU A 296 12.31 -7.75 -7.74
C LEU A 296 11.84 -9.21 -7.75
N LEU A 297 11.55 -9.78 -8.93
CA LEU A 297 11.17 -11.19 -9.06
C LEU A 297 12.27 -12.16 -8.61
N LEU A 298 13.54 -11.86 -8.90
CA LEU A 298 14.68 -12.68 -8.48
C LEU A 298 14.82 -12.77 -6.96
N LEU A 299 14.58 -11.64 -6.28
CA LEU A 299 14.74 -11.51 -4.83
C LEU A 299 13.56 -12.08 -4.04
N GLN A 300 12.35 -11.99 -4.60
CA GLN A 300 11.10 -12.24 -3.85
C GLN A 300 10.34 -13.50 -4.30
N THR A 301 10.82 -14.19 -5.34
CA THR A 301 10.18 -15.40 -5.86
C THR A 301 11.19 -16.54 -6.08
N GLY A 302 10.67 -17.77 -6.08
CA GLY A 302 11.44 -18.98 -6.41
C GLY A 302 11.54 -19.30 -7.90
N LEU A 303 11.06 -18.41 -8.79
CA LEU A 303 10.97 -18.71 -10.23
C LEU A 303 12.34 -19.03 -10.85
N PRO A 304 12.44 -19.96 -11.81
CA PRO A 304 13.68 -20.17 -12.56
C PRO A 304 14.11 -18.89 -13.29
N VAL A 305 15.43 -18.66 -13.41
CA VAL A 305 15.99 -17.47 -14.10
C VAL A 305 15.45 -17.34 -15.53
N ALA A 306 15.25 -18.47 -16.23
CA ALA A 306 14.65 -18.48 -17.57
C ALA A 306 13.19 -18.00 -17.58
N ALA A 307 12.39 -18.36 -16.58
CA ALA A 307 11.01 -17.90 -16.45
C ALA A 307 10.98 -16.38 -16.17
N ILE A 308 11.86 -15.88 -15.30
CA ILE A 308 11.98 -14.44 -15.02
C ILE A 308 12.38 -13.66 -16.28
N ALA A 309 13.31 -14.21 -17.08
CA ALA A 309 13.69 -13.61 -18.36
C ALA A 309 12.47 -13.45 -19.29
N SER A 310 11.65 -14.50 -19.41
CA SER A 310 10.41 -14.47 -20.19
C SER A 310 9.42 -13.44 -19.66
N ARG A 311 9.15 -13.44 -18.34
CA ARG A 311 8.24 -12.47 -17.66
C ARG A 311 8.65 -11.02 -17.83
N CYS A 312 9.94 -10.77 -18.10
CA CYS A 312 10.48 -9.44 -18.34
C CYS A 312 10.74 -9.17 -19.85
N GLY A 313 10.12 -9.95 -20.73
CA GLY A 313 10.12 -9.75 -22.19
C GLY A 313 11.44 -10.03 -22.89
N PHE A 314 12.34 -10.80 -22.28
CA PHE A 314 13.61 -11.17 -22.91
C PHE A 314 13.43 -12.43 -23.75
N SER A 315 13.80 -12.34 -25.04
CA SER A 315 13.69 -13.46 -25.97
C SER A 315 14.56 -14.65 -25.62
N THR A 316 15.70 -14.43 -24.94
CA THR A 316 16.57 -15.51 -24.46
C THR A 316 17.13 -15.23 -23.06
N PRO A 317 17.28 -16.27 -22.22
CA PRO A 317 17.91 -16.13 -20.90
C PRO A 317 19.36 -15.60 -20.97
N ALA A 318 20.09 -15.91 -22.03
CA ALA A 318 21.46 -15.43 -22.24
C ALA A 318 21.51 -13.90 -22.42
N ARG A 319 20.58 -13.34 -23.22
CA ARG A 319 20.48 -11.89 -23.40
C ARG A 319 20.09 -11.20 -22.09
N PHE A 320 19.13 -11.77 -21.36
CA PHE A 320 18.77 -11.30 -20.03
C PHE A 320 19.98 -11.26 -19.08
N ALA A 321 20.71 -12.37 -18.94
CA ALA A 321 21.84 -12.47 -18.04
C ALA A 321 22.95 -11.46 -18.38
N LYS A 322 23.22 -11.23 -19.67
CA LYS A 322 24.19 -10.22 -20.13
C LYS A 322 23.74 -8.81 -19.77
N SER A 323 22.50 -8.44 -20.10
CA SER A 323 21.93 -7.12 -19.79
C SER A 323 21.88 -6.87 -18.29
N TYR A 324 21.48 -7.87 -17.50
CA TYR A 324 21.44 -7.79 -16.04
C TYR A 324 22.82 -7.58 -15.43
N SER A 325 23.81 -8.40 -15.83
CA SER A 325 25.18 -8.30 -15.32
C SER A 325 25.83 -6.96 -15.70
N SER A 326 25.54 -6.45 -16.90
CA SER A 326 26.01 -5.13 -17.33
C SER A 326 25.44 -3.99 -16.49
N LYS A 327 24.23 -4.14 -15.91
CA LYS A 327 23.59 -3.11 -15.10
C LYS A 327 23.95 -3.21 -13.62
N TYR A 328 23.95 -4.42 -13.06
CA TYR A 328 24.07 -4.65 -11.61
C TYR A 328 25.44 -5.18 -11.19
N GLY A 329 26.35 -5.45 -12.13
CA GLY A 329 27.70 -5.94 -11.83
C GLY A 329 27.76 -7.41 -11.35
N ARG A 330 26.63 -8.13 -11.33
CA ARG A 330 26.53 -9.53 -10.91
C ARG A 330 25.51 -10.30 -11.72
N ARG A 331 25.63 -11.63 -11.76
CA ARG A 331 24.72 -12.48 -12.54
C ARG A 331 23.37 -12.62 -11.83
N PRO A 332 22.28 -12.85 -12.58
CA PRO A 332 20.96 -13.13 -11.98
C PRO A 332 20.96 -14.28 -10.96
N SER A 333 21.75 -15.33 -11.19
CA SER A 333 21.90 -16.47 -10.27
C SER A 333 22.52 -16.08 -8.93
N ASP A 334 23.42 -15.09 -8.96
CA ASP A 334 24.21 -14.68 -7.81
C ASP A 334 23.43 -13.69 -6.94
N GLU A 335 22.56 -12.87 -7.56
CA GLU A 335 21.61 -12.00 -6.85
C GLU A 335 20.79 -12.80 -5.82
N ARG A 336 20.31 -13.98 -6.23
CA ARG A 336 19.56 -14.88 -5.35
C ARG A 336 20.38 -15.40 -4.17
N ARG A 337 21.67 -15.68 -4.38
CA ARG A 337 22.56 -16.21 -3.35
C ARG A 337 23.04 -15.15 -2.36
N ALA A 338 23.13 -13.89 -2.78
CA ALA A 338 23.60 -12.80 -1.94
C ALA A 338 22.59 -12.38 -0.84
N THR A 339 21.33 -12.84 -0.94
CA THR A 339 20.22 -12.45 -0.05
C THR A 339 19.58 -13.65 0.67
N ALA A 340 20.06 -14.87 0.38
CA ALA A 340 19.59 -16.11 1.00
C ALA A 340 20.23 -16.31 2.37
#